data_AF-A0A958IAD7-F1
#
_entry.id   AF-A0A958IAD7-F1
#
_cell.length_a   1.000
_cell.length_b   1.000
_cell.length_c   1.000
_cell.angle_alpha   90.00
_cell.angle_beta   90.00
_cell.angle_gamma   90.00
#
_symmetry.space_group_name_H-M   'P 1'
#
loop_
_entity.id
_entity.type
_entity.pdbx_description
1 polymer ?
#
loop_
_entity_poly.entity_id
_entity_poly.type
_entity_poly.pdbx_seq_one_letter_code
_entity_poly.pdbx_strand_id
1 'polypeptide(L)' 'MAKKLVIVESPAKARTINKYLGKDFQVVASYGHVRDLIPKEGAVDTDDFSMKYEVISRNKKYV' A
#
# COMPACT_ATOMS: atom_id res chain seq x y z
N MET A 1 14.35 20.54 -6.15
CA MET A 1 13.03 20.26 -6.76
C MET A 1 12.27 19.28 -5.87
N ALA A 2 10.95 19.39 -5.80
CA ALA A 2 10.13 18.44 -5.05
C ALA A 2 10.25 17.05 -5.69
N LYS A 3 10.75 16.08 -4.92
CA LYS A 3 10.94 14.69 -5.36
C LYS A 3 9.56 14.04 -5.53
N LYS A 4 9.27 13.49 -6.72
CA LYS A 4 7.97 12.86 -7.01
C LYS A 4 7.91 11.48 -6.35
N LEU A 5 6.82 11.17 -5.65
CA LEU A 5 6.63 9.87 -4.99
C LEU A 5 5.96 8.86 -5.93
N VAL A 6 6.51 7.65 -6.02
CA VAL A 6 5.94 6.52 -6.75
C VAL A 6 5.83 5.35 -5.79
N ILE A 7 4.63 4.78 -5.68
CA ILE A 7 4.35 3.62 -4.82
C ILE A 7 4.15 2.40 -5.72
N VAL A 8 4.82 1.31 -5.38
CA VAL A 8 4.66 0.02 -6.08
C VAL A 8 4.40 -1.11 -5.09
N GLU A 9 3.86 -2.22 -5.56
CA GLU A 9 3.46 -3.31 -4.67
C GLU A 9 4.63 -4.05 -4.01
N SER A 10 5.75 -4.25 -4.72
CA SER A 10 6.84 -5.12 -4.26
C SER A 10 8.21 -4.42 -4.23
N PRO A 11 9.10 -4.80 -3.30
CA PRO A 11 10.46 -4.22 -3.21
C PRO A 11 11.29 -4.44 -4.47
N ALA A 12 11.09 -5.55 -5.19
CA ALA A 12 11.77 -5.82 -6.44
C ALA A 12 11.39 -4.80 -7.53
N LYS A 13 10.09 -4.52 -7.68
CA LYS A 13 9.59 -3.47 -8.59
C LYS A 13 10.17 -2.11 -8.21
N ALA A 14 10.22 -1.77 -6.92
CA ALA A 14 10.74 -0.49 -6.46
C ALA A 14 12.21 -0.28 -6.87
N ARG A 15 13.05 -1.30 -6.68
CA ARG A 15 14.46 -1.27 -7.11
C ARG A 15 14.61 -1.09 -8.61
N THR A 16 13.82 -1.80 -9.41
CA THR A 16 13.89 -1.72 -10.87
C THR A 16 13.44 -0.34 -11.39
N ILE A 17 12.30 0.16 -10.93
CA ILE A 17 11.77 1.45 -11.39
C ILE A 17 12.64 2.61 -10.94
N ASN A 18 13.21 2.56 -9.73
CA ASN A 18 14.12 3.59 -9.24
C ASN A 18 15.37 3.73 -10.13
N LYS A 19 15.86 2.62 -10.72
CA LYS A 19 16.98 2.67 -11.70
C LYS A 19 16.60 3.41 -12.97
N TYR A 20 15.35 3.33 -13.41
CA TYR A 20 14.87 3.99 -14.63
C TYR A 20 14.54 5.47 -14.42
N LEU A 21 13.90 5.81 -13.29
CA LEU A 21 13.40 7.17 -13.04
C LEU A 21 14.46 8.11 -12.44
N GLY A 22 15.48 7.57 -11.78
CA GLY A 22 16.58 8.35 -11.24
C GLY A 22 16.20 9.23 -10.04
N LYS A 23 17.02 10.24 -9.76
CA LYS A 23 17.04 10.95 -8.47
C LYS A 23 15.83 11.87 -8.23
N ASP A 24 15.10 12.21 -9.29
CA ASP A 24 13.91 13.06 -9.22
C ASP A 24 12.69 12.34 -8.63
N PHE A 25 12.78 11.01 -8.49
CA PHE A 25 11.71 10.17 -7.98
C PHE A 25 12.12 9.45 -6.69
N GLN A 26 11.16 9.32 -5.78
CA GLN A 26 11.23 8.43 -4.63
C GLN A 26 10.31 7.26 -4.91
N VAL A 27 10.87 6.06 -5.07
CA VAL A 27 10.09 4.85 -5.30
C VAL A 27 10.06 4.01 -4.02
N VAL A 28 8.85 3.77 -3.49
CA VAL A 28 8.63 2.98 -2.26
C VAL A 28 7.74 1.78 -2.54
N ALA A 29 7.88 0.72 -1.74
CA ALA A 29 7.06 -0.48 -1.85
C ALA A 29 5.95 -0.49 -0.80
N SER A 30 4.73 -0.89 -1.17
CA SER A 30 3.59 -1.08 -0.25
C SER A 30 3.59 -2.43 0.45
N TYR A 31 4.42 -3.37 -0.02
CA TYR A 31 4.50 -4.75 0.48
C TYR A 31 3.15 -5.49 0.37
N GLY A 32 2.46 -5.30 -0.75
CA GLY A 32 1.13 -5.85 -1.01
C GLY A 32 0.01 -4.94 -0.51
N HIS A 33 -1.06 -5.55 -0.01
CA HIS A 33 -2.22 -4.84 0.54
C HIS A 33 -1.84 -4.01 1.77
N VAL A 34 -2.35 -2.78 1.85
CA VAL A 34 -2.13 -1.87 3.01
C VAL A 34 -3.28 -1.94 4.03
N ARG A 35 -4.46 -2.38 3.57
CA ARG A 35 -5.65 -2.58 4.38
C ARG A 35 -6.31 -3.88 3.99
N ASP A 36 -6.99 -4.48 4.95
CA ASP A 36 -7.84 -5.65 4.75
C ASP A 36 -9.17 -5.46 5.47
N LEU A 37 -10.16 -6.29 5.15
CA LEU A 37 -11.41 -6.33 5.91
C LEU A 37 -11.13 -6.75 7.35
N ILE A 38 -11.92 -6.23 8.29
CA ILE A 38 -11.84 -6.71 9.67
C ILE A 38 -12.13 -8.22 9.70
N PRO A 39 -11.31 -9.04 10.38
CA PRO A 39 -11.43 -10.50 10.34
C PRO A 39 -12.60 -11.07 11.17
N LYS A 40 -13.56 -10.22 11.58
CA LYS A 40 -14.69 -10.56 12.46
C LYS A 40 -16.01 -10.43 11.71
N GLU A 41 -17.08 -11.00 12.27
CA GLU A 41 -18.44 -10.78 11.80
C GLU A 41 -18.78 -9.28 11.73
N GLY A 42 -19.48 -8.88 10.66
CA GLY A 42 -19.84 -7.48 10.40
C GLY A 42 -18.79 -6.67 9.62
N ALA A 43 -17.88 -7.32 8.90
CA ALA A 43 -16.92 -6.68 8.00
C ALA A 43 -17.57 -5.95 6.82
N VAL A 44 -18.78 -6.39 6.44
CA VAL A 44 -19.61 -5.76 5.41
C VAL A 44 -20.96 -5.48 6.04
N ASP A 45 -21.42 -4.24 5.94
CA ASP A 45 -22.79 -3.87 6.26
C ASP A 45 -23.70 -4.40 5.15
N THR A 46 -24.77 -5.13 5.47
CA THR A 46 -25.63 -5.76 4.46
C THR A 46 -26.71 -4.84 3.90
N ASP A 47 -26.93 -3.68 4.51
CA ASP A 47 -27.96 -2.74 4.07
C ASP A 47 -27.44 -1.87 2.92
N ASP A 48 -26.18 -1.44 2.99
CA ASP A 48 -25.53 -0.57 1.99
C ASP A 48 -24.27 -1.17 1.36
N PHE A 49 -23.88 -2.38 1.76
CA PHE A 49 -22.64 -3.06 1.33
C PHE A 49 -21.36 -2.31 1.69
N SER A 50 -21.40 -1.40 2.69
CA SER A 50 -20.22 -0.69 3.15
C SER A 50 -19.22 -1.63 3.83
N MET A 51 -17.96 -1.51 3.43
CA MET A 51 -16.87 -2.40 3.88
C MET A 51 -16.04 -1.73 4.98
N LYS A 52 -15.85 -2.45 6.09
CA LYS A 52 -15.02 -2.01 7.22
C LYS A 52 -13.61 -2.55 7.07
N TYR A 53 -12.69 -1.67 6.72
CA TYR A 53 -11.29 -2.00 6.51
C TYR A 53 -10.38 -1.56 7.67
N GLU A 54 -9.41 -2.38 8.04
CA GLU A 54 -8.35 -2.08 9.00
C GLU A 54 -6.97 -2.12 8.32
N VAL A 55 -6.00 -1.36 8.86
CA VAL A 55 -4.60 -1.41 8.40
C VAL A 55 -3.97 -2.74 8.81
N ILE A 56 -3.34 -3.42 7.87
CA ILE A 56 -2.67 -4.70 8.15
C ILE A 56 -1.48 -4.47 9.08
N SER A 57 -1.52 -5.02 10.30
CA SER A 57 -0.49 -4.86 11.34
C SER A 57 0.91 -5.25 10.86
N ARG A 58 1.02 -6.24 9.95
CA ARG A 58 2.30 -6.68 9.37
C ARG A 58 2.96 -5.62 8.49
N ASN A 59 2.18 -4.75 7.86
CA ASN A 59 2.66 -3.73 6.93
C ASN A 59 2.83 -2.36 7.59
N LYS A 60 2.35 -2.15 8.83
CA LYS A 60 2.60 -0.94 9.63
C LYS A 60 4.08 -0.58 9.83
N LYS A 61 5.00 -1.54 9.66
CA LYS A 61 6.45 -1.27 9.77
C LYS A 61 7.03 -0.60 8.52
N TYR A 62 6.33 -0.68 7.39
CA TYR A 62 6.77 -0.19 6.08
C TYR A 62 5.89 0.94 5.52
N VAL A 63 4.77 1.23 6.20
CA VAL A 63 3.85 2.35 5.95
C VAL A 63 4.12 3.43 6.98
#